data_AF-A0A918J4N7-F1
#
_entry.id   AF-A0A918J4N7-F1
#
_cell.length_a   1.000
_cell.length_b   1.000
_cell.length_c   1.000
_cell.angle_alpha   90.00
_cell.angle_beta   90.00
_cell.angle_gamma   90.00
#
_symmetry.space_group_name_H-M   'P 1'
#
loop_
_entity.id
_entity.type
_entity.pdbx_description
1 polymer ?
#
loop_
_entity_poly.entity_id
_entity_poly.type
_entity_poly.pdbx_seq_one_letter_code
_entity_poly.pdbx_strand_id
1 'polypeptide(L)' 'MENNFKPIGAYELPGSILHMIYEQYASYTLLHAFYNGAGVYKIDLIFELDTIHTLYMDEDGNMKELKDLL' A
#
# COMPACT_ATOMS: atom_id res chain seq x y z
N MET A 1 -1.03 11.78 -13.25
CA MET A 1 -1.26 13.03 -12.47
C MET A 1 -0.26 13.11 -11.31
N GLU A 2 0.17 14.30 -10.85
CA GLU A 2 1.07 14.41 -9.69
C GLU A 2 0.52 13.60 -8.50
N ASN A 3 1.36 12.68 -8.03
CA ASN A 3 1.11 11.65 -7.03
C ASN A 3 0.71 12.27 -5.68
N ASN A 4 -0.56 12.67 -5.51
CA ASN A 4 -1.12 13.27 -4.30
C ASN A 4 -1.30 12.27 -3.15
N PHE A 5 -0.35 11.35 -2.98
CA PHE A 5 -0.32 10.41 -1.88
C PHE A 5 0.03 11.14 -0.59
N LYS A 6 -0.96 11.25 0.31
CA LYS A 6 -0.77 11.81 1.65
C LYS A 6 -0.51 10.67 2.63
N PRO A 7 0.44 10.82 3.56
CA PRO A 7 0.71 9.79 4.56
C PRO A 7 -0.53 9.58 5.44
N ILE A 8 -0.80 8.33 5.75
CA ILE A 8 -1.87 7.88 6.65
C ILE A 8 -1.30 6.88 7.65
N GLY A 9 -1.95 6.74 8.80
CA GLY A 9 -1.65 5.68 9.75
C GLY A 9 -2.06 4.31 9.21
N ALA A 10 -1.37 3.25 9.64
CA ALA A 10 -1.72 1.87 9.30
C ALA A 10 -3.18 1.51 9.68
N TYR A 11 -3.70 2.13 10.75
CA TYR A 11 -5.09 1.93 11.21
C TYR A 11 -6.14 2.56 10.28
N GLU A 12 -5.73 3.40 9.33
CA GLU A 12 -6.60 4.01 8.32
C GLU A 12 -6.72 3.15 7.06
N LEU A 13 -5.92 2.07 6.94
CA LEU A 13 -6.02 1.15 5.82
C LEU A 13 -7.33 0.34 5.90
N PRO A 14 -8.00 0.13 4.76
CA PRO A 14 -9.09 -0.83 4.64
C PRO A 14 -8.70 -2.23 5.16
N GLY A 15 -9.64 -2.90 5.83
CA GLY A 15 -9.42 -4.24 6.36
C GLY A 15 -9.06 -5.27 5.29
N SER A 16 -9.57 -5.11 4.07
CA SER A 16 -9.22 -5.87 2.86
C SER A 16 -7.73 -5.79 2.52
N ILE A 17 -7.16 -4.59 2.54
CA ILE A 17 -5.73 -4.35 2.32
C ILE A 17 -4.89 -5.01 3.43
N LEU A 18 -5.27 -4.81 4.70
CA LEU A 18 -4.56 -5.41 5.82
C LEU A 18 -4.57 -6.94 5.75
N HIS A 19 -5.71 -7.52 5.38
CA HIS A 19 -5.85 -8.96 5.16
C HIS A 19 -4.94 -9.45 4.03
N MET A 20 -4.92 -8.76 2.88
CA MET A 20 -4.02 -9.09 1.77
C MET A 20 -2.55 -9.08 2.20
N ILE A 21 -2.10 -8.01 2.88
CA ILE A 21 -0.72 -7.91 3.39
C ILE A 21 -0.41 -9.07 4.32
N TYR A 22 -1.33 -9.41 5.23
CA TYR A 22 -1.14 -10.53 6.14
C TYR A 22 -1.04 -11.88 5.41
N GLU A 23 -1.85 -12.11 4.37
CA GLU A 23 -1.83 -13.38 3.64
C GLU A 23 -0.63 -13.53 2.71
N GLN A 24 -0.26 -12.48 1.98
CA GLN A 24 0.75 -12.57 0.90
C GLN A 24 2.13 -12.06 1.32
N TYR A 25 2.20 -11.20 2.33
CA TYR A 25 3.41 -10.52 2.78
C TYR A 25 3.64 -10.71 4.29
N ALA A 26 3.25 -11.86 4.84
CA ALA A 26 3.32 -12.16 6.28
C ALA A 26 4.71 -11.96 6.93
N SER A 27 5.78 -12.08 6.15
CA SER A 27 7.17 -11.88 6.61
C SER A 27 7.65 -10.43 6.53
N TYR A 28 6.87 -9.53 5.94
CA TYR A 28 7.21 -8.13 5.77
C TYR A 28 6.64 -7.30 6.93
N THR A 29 7.29 -6.18 7.22
CA THR A 29 6.76 -5.15 8.12
C THR A 29 6.19 -4.00 7.31
N LEU A 30 5.00 -3.52 7.67
CA LEU A 30 4.43 -2.30 7.10
C LEU A 30 5.25 -1.09 7.59
N LEU A 31 5.89 -0.38 6.66
CA LEU A 31 6.73 0.78 6.96
C LEU A 31 5.96 2.09 6.82
N HIS A 32 5.36 2.33 5.65
CA HIS A 32 4.57 3.53 5.37
C HIS A 32 3.30 3.19 4.60
N ALA A 33 2.25 3.98 4.83
CA ALA A 33 1.01 3.93 4.08
C ALA A 33 0.64 5.34 3.61
N PHE A 34 0.10 5.44 2.40
CA PHE A 34 -0.35 6.69 1.82
C PHE A 34 -1.66 6.50 1.06
N TYR A 35 -2.46 7.56 0.97
CA TYR A 35 -3.71 7.59 0.21
C TYR A 35 -3.76 8.78 -0.74
N ASN A 36 -4.20 8.57 -1.98
CA ASN A 36 -4.22 9.62 -3.00
C ASN A 36 -5.53 10.45 -3.04
N GLY A 37 -6.52 10.15 -2.20
CA GLY A 37 -7.83 10.82 -2.24
C GLY A 37 -8.78 10.35 -3.35
N ALA A 38 -8.33 9.43 -4.21
CA ALA A 38 -9.04 8.93 -5.38
C ALA A 38 -9.21 7.39 -5.38
N GLY A 39 -9.16 6.78 -4.19
CA GLY A 39 -9.39 5.34 -4.03
C GLY A 39 -8.15 4.47 -4.18
N VAL A 40 -6.93 5.03 -4.27
CA VAL A 40 -5.68 4.26 -4.36
C VAL A 40 -4.79 4.49 -3.15
N TYR A 41 -4.29 3.39 -2.60
CA TYR A 41 -3.35 3.32 -1.51
C TYR A 41 -1.97 2.95 -2.03
N LYS A 42 -0.93 3.63 -1.56
CA LYS A 42 0.47 3.25 -1.74
C LYS A 42 0.97 2.70 -0.41
N ILE A 43 1.60 1.54 -0.43
CA ILE A 43 2.02 0.82 0.77
C ILE A 43 3.47 0.41 0.60
N ASP A 44 4.34 0.92 1.47
CA ASP A 44 5.74 0.53 1.51
C ASP A 44 5.93 -0.52 2.60
N LEU A 45 6.33 -1.72 2.20
CA LEU A 45 6.65 -2.85 3.06
C LEU A 45 8.17 -3.02 3.10
N ILE A 46 8.71 -3.51 4.22
CA ILE A 46 10.13 -3.83 4.37
C ILE A 46 10.31 -5.30 4.75
N PHE A 47 11.22 -5.98 4.05
CA PHE A 47 11.68 -7.34 4.39
C PHE A 47 13.19 -7.28 4.58
N GLU A 48 13.65 -7.69 5.77
CA GLU A 48 15.04 -7.47 6.20
C GLU A 48 15.45 -5.98 6.12
N LEU A 49 16.69 -5.60 6.46
CA LEU A 49 17.02 -4.17 6.67
C LEU A 49 17.20 -3.33 5.39
N ASP A 50 17.12 -3.93 4.20
CA ASP A 50 17.56 -3.27 2.95
C ASP A 50 16.60 -3.39 1.75
N THR A 51 15.48 -4.11 1.88
CA THR A 51 14.55 -4.30 0.75
C THR A 51 13.18 -3.67 1.03
N ILE A 52 12.91 -2.54 0.36
CA ILE A 52 11.58 -1.88 0.36
C ILE A 52 10.77 -2.38 -0.84
N HIS A 53 9.57 -2.87 -0.57
CA HIS A 53 8.60 -3.30 -1.56
C HIS A 53 7.39 -2.36 -1.55
N THR A 54 7.13 -1.68 -2.66
CA THR A 54 6.01 -0.74 -2.80
C THR A 54 4.85 -1.40 -3.53
N LEU A 55 3.68 -1.43 -2.89
CA LEU A 55 2.42 -1.89 -3.46
C LEU A 55 1.51 -0.69 -3.75
N TYR A 56 0.69 -0.82 -4.79
CA TYR A 56 -0.42 0.09 -5.08
C TYR A 56 -1.71 -0.71 -5.11
N MET A 57 -2.72 -0.26 -4.38
CA MET A 57 -3.94 -1.03 -4.14
C MET A 57 -5.19 -0.16 -4.16
N ASP A 58 -6.33 -0.72 -4.57
CA ASP A 58 -7.63 -0.10 -4.30
C ASP A 58 -8.21 -0.50 -2.93
N GLU A 59 -9.35 0.10 -2.58
CA GLU A 59 -10.04 -0.14 -1.31
C GLU A 59 -10.49 -1.59 -1.09
N ASP A 60 -10.60 -2.38 -2.15
CA ASP A 60 -10.96 -3.80 -2.09
C ASP A 60 -9.75 -4.71 -1.92
N GLY A 61 -8.53 -4.15 -1.90
CA GLY A 61 -7.30 -4.92 -1.78
C GLY A 61 -6.81 -5.50 -3.10
N ASN A 62 -7.27 -4.98 -4.25
CA ASN A 62 -6.74 -5.40 -5.55
C ASN A 62 -5.51 -4.57 -5.93
N MET A 63 -4.50 -5.24 -6.48
CA MET A 63 -3.29 -4.60 -6.98
C MET A 63 -3.60 -3.70 -8.19
N LYS A 64 -3.03 -2.49 -8.20
CA LYS A 64 -3.03 -1.58 -9.34
C LYS A 64 -1.63 -1.51 -9.93
N GLU A 65 -1.53 -1.52 -11.25
CA GLU A 65 -0.25 -1.28 -11.89
C GLU A 65 0.05 0.23 -11.90
N LEU A 66 1.33 0.60 -11.76
CA LEU A 66 1.75 2.00 -11.79
C LEU A 66 1.31 2.73 -13.07
N LYS A 67 1.24 2.01 -14.20
CA LYS A 67 0.80 2.55 -15.50
C LYS A 67 -0.67 3.00 -15.48
N ASP A 68 -1.49 2.39 -14.61
CA ASP A 68 -2.92 2.72 -14.48
C ASP A 68 -3.13 3.96 -13.58
N LEU A 69 -2.04 4.48 -12.99
CA LEU A 69 -2.03 5.64 -12.09
C LEU A 69 -1.42 6.90 -12.73
N LEU A 70 -0.83 6.78 -13.92
CA LEU A 70 -0.13 7.86 -14.64
C LEU A 70 -1.06 8.55 -15.65
#